data_AF-A0A419DSH6-F1
#
_entry.id   AF-A0A419DSH6-F1
#
_cell.length_a   1.000
_cell.length_b   1.000
_cell.length_c   1.000
_cell.angle_alpha   90.00
_cell.angle_beta   90.00
_cell.angle_gamma   90.00
#
_symmetry.space_group_name_H-M   'P 1'
#
loop_
_entity.id
_entity.type
_entity.pdbx_description
1 polymer ?
#
loop_
_entity_poly.entity_id
_entity_poly.type
_entity_poly.pdbx_seq_one_letter_code
_entity_poly.pdbx_strand_id
1 'polypeptide(L)' 'MDLLIVLVIGSFVLSGLMLLTIIKAVFSAYQKQTISMSKAITLTLGMAAFSIVLAGVLPYVYLQFM' A
#
# COMPACT_ATOMS: atom_id res chain seq x y z
N MET A 1 -1.90 24.46 5.65
CA MET A 1 -1.49 23.37 6.57
C MET A 1 -2.58 22.30 6.67
N ASP A 2 -3.85 22.68 6.79
CA ASP A 2 -4.98 21.75 6.91
C ASP A 2 -5.11 20.80 5.72
N LEU A 3 -4.92 21.31 4.49
CA LEU A 3 -4.98 20.48 3.28
C LEU A 3 -3.87 19.43 3.24
N LEU A 4 -2.64 19.78 3.66
CA LEU A 4 -1.52 18.83 3.72
C LEU A 4 -1.79 17.71 4.72
N ILE A 5 -2.37 18.02 5.88
CA ILE A 5 -2.73 17.02 6.89
C ILE A 5 -3.79 16.07 6.32
N VAL A 6 -4.83 16.60 5.68
CA VAL A 6 -5.87 15.78 5.03
C VAL A 6 -5.28 14.92 3.92
N LEU A 7 -4.35 15.45 3.12
CA LEU A 7 -3.71 14.72 2.04
C LEU A 7 -2.83 13.57 2.54
N VAL A 8 -2.05 13.81 3.60
CA VAL A 8 -1.20 12.78 4.23
C VAL A 8 -2.07 11.68 4.84
N ILE A 9 -3.08 12.04 5.64
CA ILE A 9 -3.97 11.06 6.28
C ILE A 9 -4.76 10.28 5.22
N GLY A 10 -5.33 10.96 4.23
CA GLY A 10 -6.09 10.33 3.14
C GLY A 10 -5.24 9.37 2.32
N SER A 11 -4.01 9.77 1.95
CA SER A 11 -3.08 8.93 1.20
C SER A 11 -2.66 7.69 2.01
N PHE A 12 -2.45 7.86 3.32
CA PHE A 12 -2.09 6.77 4.21
C PHE A 12 -3.24 5.77 4.39
N VAL A 13 -4.48 6.27 4.57
CA VAL A 13 -5.67 5.43 4.67
C VAL A 13 -5.93 4.66 3.37
N LEU A 14 -5.86 5.34 2.22
CA LEU A 14 -6.00 4.71 0.90
C LEU A 14 -4.96 3.61 0.69
N SER A 15 -3.69 3.92 0.94
CA SER A 15 -2.60 2.96 0.79
C SER A 15 -2.75 1.76 1.73
N GLY A 16 -3.12 1.99 3.00
CA GLY A 16 -3.35 0.93 3.97
C GLY A 16 -4.51 0.00 3.60
N LEU A 17 -5.62 0.54 3.11
CA LEU A 17 -6.76 -0.25 2.62
C LEU A 17 -6.39 -1.09 1.38
N MET A 18 -5.58 -0.52 0.48
CA MET A 18 -5.06 -1.21 -0.68
C MET A 18 -4.15 -2.37 -0.27
N LEU A 19 -3.25 -2.15 0.69
CA LEU A 19 -2.37 -3.19 1.22
C LEU A 19 -3.17 -4.32 1.88
N LEU A 20 -4.20 -4.00 2.67
CA LEU A 20 -5.10 -4.99 3.27
C LEU A 20 -5.81 -5.87 2.22
N THR A 21 -6.31 -5.25 1.14
CA THR A 21 -6.97 -6.00 0.06
C THR A 21 -5.99 -6.88 -0.69
N ILE A 22 -4.77 -6.41 -0.93
CA ILE A 22 -3.69 -7.21 -1.53
C ILE A 22 -3.31 -8.39 -0.63
N ILE A 23 -3.11 -8.17 0.67
CA ILE A 23 -2.81 -9.24 1.64
C ILE A 23 -3.91 -10.30 1.63
N LYS A 24 -5.18 -9.89 1.68
CA LYS A 24 -6.32 -10.82 1.61
C LYS A 24 -6.34 -11.59 0.29
N ALA A 25 -6.05 -10.94 -0.84
CA ALA A 25 -5.98 -11.59 -2.15
C ALA A 25 -4.84 -12.61 -2.22
N VAL A 26 -3.65 -12.25 -1.73
CA VAL A 26 -2.48 -13.13 -1.66
C VAL A 26 -2.76 -14.33 -0.75
N PHE A 27 -3.40 -14.12 0.41
CA PHE A 27 -3.77 -15.20 1.33
C PHE A 27 -4.84 -16.12 0.72
N SER A 28 -5.82 -15.57 -0.01
CA SER A 28 -6.81 -16.38 -0.74
C SER A 28 -6.16 -17.21 -1.85
N ALA A 29 -5.18 -16.66 -2.57
CA ALA A 29 -4.41 -17.38 -3.59
C ALA A 29 -3.50 -18.46 -2.97
N TYR A 30 -2.96 -18.21 -1.78
CA TYR A 30 -2.22 -19.20 -0.99
C TYR A 30 -3.12 -20.37 -0.56
N GLN A 31 -4.31 -20.08 -0.02
CA GLN A 31 -5.28 -21.11 0.36
C GLN A 31 -5.72 -21.98 -0.82
N LYS A 32 -5.83 -21.37 -2.02
CA LYS A 32 -6.12 -22.11 -3.27
C LYS A 32 -4.89 -22.82 -3.86
N GLN A 33 -3.78 -22.92 -3.12
CA GLN A 33 -2.49 -23.53 -3.52
C GLN A 33 -1.92 -23.01 -4.84
N THR A 34 -2.36 -21.85 -5.32
CA THR A 34 -1.87 -21.29 -6.59
C THR A 34 -0.46 -20.70 -6.43
N ILE A 35 -0.05 -20.42 -5.19
CA ILE A 35 1.22 -19.74 -4.87
C ILE A 35 1.87 -20.41 -3.65
N SER A 36 3.17 -20.69 -3.72
CA SER A 36 3.99 -21.16 -2.59
C SER A 36 4.04 -20.11 -1.47
N MET A 37 4.06 -20.56 -0.21
CA MET A 37 4.12 -19.71 0.99
C MET A 37 5.27 -18.68 0.93
N SER A 38 6.43 -19.09 0.40
CA SER A 38 7.59 -18.21 0.24
C SER A 38 7.32 -17.06 -0.75
N LYS A 39 6.68 -17.35 -1.89
CA LYS A 39 6.30 -16.34 -2.89
C LYS A 39 5.25 -15.38 -2.36
N ALA A 40 4.31 -15.87 -1.55
CA ALA A 40 3.29 -15.04 -0.91
C ALA A 40 3.92 -14.02 0.06
N ILE A 41 4.91 -14.44 0.85
CA ILE A 41 5.63 -13.54 1.78
C ILE A 41 6.42 -12.49 1.01
N THR A 42 7.18 -12.88 -0.01
CA THR A 42 7.97 -11.92 -0.83
C THR A 42 7.07 -10.90 -1.53
N LEU A 43 5.93 -11.33 -2.09
CA LEU A 43 4.96 -10.42 -2.69
C LEU A 43 4.37 -9.47 -1.65
N THR A 44 3.99 -9.99 -0.48
CA THR A 44 3.40 -9.15 0.57
C THR A 44 4.39 -8.10 1.07
N LEU A 45 5.66 -8.48 1.26
CA LEU A 45 6.72 -7.57 1.68
C LEU A 45 7.00 -6.49 0.62
N GLY A 46 7.07 -6.88 -0.66
CA GLY A 46 7.27 -5.94 -1.77
C GLY A 46 6.11 -4.96 -1.93
N MET A 47 4.88 -5.44 -1.79
CA MET A 47 3.68 -4.60 -1.86
C MET A 47 3.57 -3.68 -0.64
N ALA A 48 3.98 -4.11 0.55
CA ALA A 48 4.05 -3.26 1.73
C ALA A 48 5.05 -2.10 1.55
N ALA A 49 6.25 -2.40 1.05
CA ALA A 49 7.24 -1.37 0.73
C ALA A 49 6.72 -0.38 -0.32
N PHE A 50 6.07 -0.89 -1.37
CA PHE A 50 5.47 -0.06 -2.40
C PHE A 50 4.34 0.84 -1.85
N SER A 51 3.51 0.31 -0.94
CA SER A 51 2.43 1.07 -0.30
C SER A 51 2.96 2.27 0.50
N ILE A 52 4.07 2.10 1.22
CA ILE A 52 4.70 3.17 1.99
C ILE A 52 5.21 4.27 1.06
N VAL A 53 5.88 3.89 -0.03
CA VAL A 53 6.35 4.85 -1.05
C VAL A 53 5.16 5.60 -1.65
N LEU A 54 4.12 4.88 -2.08
CA LEU A 54 2.94 5.48 -2.71
C LEU A 54 2.21 6.46 -1.79
N ALA A 55 2.12 6.16 -0.49
CA ALA A 55 1.50 7.05 0.50
C ALA A 55 2.25 8.39 0.64
N GLY A 56 3.57 8.39 0.41
CA GLY A 56 4.40 9.60 0.45
C GLY A 56 4.41 10.39 -0.86
N VAL A 57 4.09 9.76 -2.00
CA VAL A 57 4.13 10.40 -3.32
C VAL A 57 3.09 11.52 -3.45
N LEU A 58 1.83 11.30 -3.03
CA LEU A 58 0.80 12.35 -3.13
C LEU A 58 1.15 13.63 -2.36
N PRO A 59 1.56 13.57 -1.07
CA PRO A 59 2.02 14.74 -0.33
C PRO A 59 3.25 15.40 -0.96
N TYR A 60 4.21 14.60 -1.43
CA TYR A 60 5.43 15.11 -2.06
C TYR A 60 5.14 15.88 -3.35
N VAL A 61 4.32 15.31 -4.23
CA VAL A 61 3.89 15.95 -5.48
C VAL A 61 3.12 17.24 -5.17
N TYR A 62 2.19 17.22 -4.22
CA TYR A 62 1.46 18.41 -3.83
C TYR A 62 2.37 19.54 -3.32
N LEU A 63 3.41 19.23 -2.54
CA LEU A 63 4.41 20.20 -2.11
C LEU A 63 5.28 20.75 -3.25
N GLN A 64 5.48 19.98 -4.32
CA GLN A 64 6.27 20.40 -5.47
C GLN A 64 5.53 21.42 -6.36
N PHE A 65 4.20 21.44 -6.30
CA PHE A 65 3.35 22.32 -7.10
C PHE A 65 2.77 23.52 -6.31
N MET A 66 3.13 23.69 -5.03
CA MET A 66 2.88 24.90 -4.23
C MET A 66 4.05 25.87 -4.33
#